data_AF-A0A3C0EFG7-F1
#
_entry.id   AF-A0A3C0EFG7-F1
#
_cell.length_a   1.000
_cell.length_b   1.000
_cell.length_c   1.000
_cell.angle_alpha   90.00
_cell.angle_beta   90.00
_cell.angle_gamma   90.00
#
_symmetry.space_group_name_H-M   'P 1'
#
loop_
_entity.id
_entity.type
_entity.pdbx_description
1 polymer ?
#
loop_
_entity_poly.entity_id
_entity_poly.type
_entity_poly.pdbx_seq_one_letter_code
_entity_poly.pdbx_strand_id
1 'polypeptide(L)'
;MNVNNVDRVAFITFHACPLAAPGEGKSGGMNVYTRQLAVALGNSGVHVDIFTRDHTHADSKITEIAPRVRVIHLPGGPVETPVDGLFPHLPEFSQALLEFQRENRLTYQAIHSHYWLSGWVGQEMASHWHAPHVLTFHTLSLIKMQSRAGESEPEARRQVEQDLIASVDRIVAFSPHERDAM
;
A
#
# COMPACT_ATOMS: atom_id res chain seq x y z
N MET A 1 -30.36 1.58 -1.85
CA MET A 1 -29.26 0.69 -1.40
C MET A 1 -28.59 1.39 -0.23
N ASN A 2 -28.64 0.81 0.97
CA ASN A 2 -27.90 1.35 2.10
C ASN A 2 -26.41 1.28 1.74
N VAL A 3 -25.73 2.43 1.76
CA VAL A 3 -24.27 2.45 1.76
C VAL A 3 -23.88 1.78 3.06
N ASN A 4 -23.44 0.53 2.99
CA ASN A 4 -22.92 -0.18 4.15
C ASN A 4 -21.85 0.71 4.79
N ASN A 5 -22.00 1.01 6.08
CA ASN A 5 -21.03 1.83 6.81
C ASN A 5 -19.69 1.08 6.78
N VAL A 6 -18.67 1.65 6.13
CA VAL A 6 -17.34 1.05 6.07
C VAL A 6 -16.73 1.16 7.46
N ASP A 7 -16.62 0.04 8.17
CA ASP A 7 -16.14 0.02 9.56
C ASP A 7 -14.62 -0.07 9.64
N ARG A 8 -13.99 -0.93 8.84
CA ARG A 8 -12.55 -1.15 8.80
C ARG A 8 -12.01 -1.34 7.38
N VAL A 9 -10.91 -0.67 7.09
CA VAL A 9 -10.16 -0.77 5.83
C VAL A 9 -8.71 -1.17 6.07
N ALA A 10 -8.15 -1.90 5.12
CA ALA A 10 -6.73 -2.25 5.10
C ALA A 10 -6.00 -1.29 4.15
N PHE A 11 -5.01 -0.59 4.66
CA PHE A 11 -4.06 0.15 3.83
C PHE A 11 -2.81 -0.70 3.64
N ILE A 12 -2.26 -0.76 2.43
CA ILE A 12 -1.04 -1.52 2.15
C ILE A 12 0.03 -0.58 1.62
N THR A 13 1.14 -0.49 2.35
CA THR A 13 2.27 0.41 2.07
C THR A 13 3.59 -0.35 2.19
N PHE A 14 3.65 -1.54 1.57
CA PHE A 14 4.71 -2.53 1.73
C PHE A 14 6.13 -1.97 1.75
N HIS A 15 6.47 -1.13 0.77
CA HIS A 15 7.84 -0.64 0.57
C HIS A 15 8.18 0.66 1.31
N ALA A 16 7.22 1.29 2.00
CA ALA A 16 7.46 2.55 2.70
C ALA A 16 6.60 2.67 3.95
N CYS A 17 7.27 2.65 5.11
CA CYS A 17 6.60 2.79 6.40
C CYS A 17 6.07 4.22 6.60
N PRO A 18 4.79 4.41 6.96
CA PRO A 18 4.21 5.73 7.24
C PRO A 18 4.79 6.40 8.51
N LEU A 19 5.55 5.67 9.32
CA LEU A 19 6.25 6.18 10.51
C LEU A 19 7.68 6.64 10.23
N ALA A 20 8.24 6.33 9.06
CA ALA A 20 9.60 6.75 8.72
C ALA A 20 9.69 8.29 8.71
N ALA A 21 10.67 8.86 9.41
CA ALA A 21 10.82 10.30 9.55
C ALA A 21 10.89 11.00 8.18
N PRO A 22 10.12 12.08 7.94
CA PRO A 22 10.17 12.82 6.68
C PRO A 22 11.58 13.35 6.41
N GLY A 23 12.12 13.08 5.22
CA GLY A 23 13.46 13.55 4.83
C GLY A 23 14.62 12.62 5.21
N GLU A 24 14.37 11.52 5.94
CA GLU A 24 15.34 10.44 6.09
C GLU A 24 15.20 9.44 4.92
N GLY A 25 16.25 9.35 4.09
CA GLY A 25 16.33 8.40 2.98
C GLY A 25 15.24 8.59 1.93
N LYS A 26 14.38 7.56 1.76
CA LYS A 26 13.27 7.54 0.77
C LYS A 26 11.91 7.94 1.36
N SER A 27 11.83 8.35 2.63
CA SER A 27 10.56 8.84 3.23
C SER A 27 10.15 10.15 2.57
N GLY A 28 9.01 10.13 1.87
CA GLY A 28 8.61 11.22 0.97
C GLY A 28 7.11 11.51 0.99
N GLY A 29 6.61 12.09 -0.11
CA GLY A 29 5.21 12.55 -0.22
C GLY A 29 4.18 11.45 0.01
N MET A 30 4.47 10.21 -0.37
CA MET A 30 3.57 9.07 -0.15
C MET A 30 3.37 8.76 1.35
N ASN A 31 4.44 8.79 2.15
CA ASN A 31 4.38 8.50 3.58
C ASN A 31 3.45 9.51 4.28
N VAL A 32 3.65 10.80 3.96
CA VAL A 32 2.82 11.90 4.45
C VAL A 32 1.38 11.72 3.98
N TYR A 33 1.16 11.51 2.68
CA TYR A 33 -0.18 11.36 2.09
C TYR A 33 -0.96 10.23 2.77
N THR A 34 -0.38 9.04 2.84
CA THR A 34 -1.01 7.85 3.42
C THR A 34 -1.37 8.09 4.88
N ARG A 35 -0.44 8.65 5.67
CA ARG A 35 -0.68 8.96 7.08
C ARG A 35 -1.83 9.95 7.25
N GLN A 36 -1.84 11.04 6.48
CA GLN A 36 -2.90 12.05 6.58
C GLN A 36 -4.26 11.52 6.13
N LEU A 37 -4.30 10.72 5.06
CA LEU A 37 -5.52 10.06 4.59
C LEU A 37 -6.09 9.12 5.65
N ALA A 38 -5.25 8.25 6.23
CA ALA A 38 -5.66 7.32 7.27
C ALA A 38 -6.22 8.05 8.51
N VAL A 39 -5.56 9.12 8.96
CA VAL A 39 -6.04 9.96 10.08
C VAL A 39 -7.38 10.61 9.76
N ALA A 40 -7.57 11.13 8.55
CA ALA A 40 -8.84 11.73 8.15
C ALA A 40 -9.99 10.70 8.15
N LEU A 41 -9.74 9.47 7.71
CA LEU A 41 -10.70 8.36 7.78
C LEU A 41 -10.99 7.94 9.23
N GLY A 42 -9.96 7.86 10.08
CA GLY A 42 -10.09 7.60 11.52
C GLY A 42 -10.98 8.60 12.24
N ASN A 43 -10.78 9.89 11.94
CA ASN A 43 -11.61 10.98 12.46
C ASN A 43 -13.06 10.91 11.95
N SER A 44 -13.27 10.33 10.78
CA SER A 44 -14.59 10.11 10.18
C SER A 44 -15.29 8.85 10.69
N GLY A 45 -14.66 8.08 11.58
CA GLY A 45 -15.24 6.90 12.22
C GLY A 45 -14.75 5.55 11.69
N VAL A 46 -13.86 5.53 10.68
CA VAL A 46 -13.38 4.29 10.04
C VAL A 46 -12.11 3.79 10.74
N HIS A 47 -12.04 2.50 11.04
CA HIS A 47 -10.81 1.85 11.48
C HIS A 47 -9.85 1.63 10.29
N VAL A 48 -8.61 2.07 10.43
CA VAL A 48 -7.57 1.92 9.40
C VAL A 48 -6.39 1.14 9.95
N ASP A 49 -6.16 -0.03 9.37
CA ASP A 49 -4.98 -0.86 9.62
C ASP A 49 -4.01 -0.65 8.46
N ILE A 50 -2.87 0.00 8.71
CA ILE A 50 -1.83 0.24 7.71
C ILE A 50 -0.77 -0.84 7.81
N PHE A 51 -0.73 -1.74 6.83
CA PHE A 51 0.23 -2.82 6.72
C PHE A 51 1.48 -2.37 5.96
N THR A 52 2.64 -2.55 6.59
CA THR A 52 3.94 -2.21 6.01
C THR A 52 4.96 -3.29 6.32
N ARG A 53 5.97 -3.44 5.46
CA ARG A 53 7.09 -4.35 5.71
C ARG A 53 7.90 -3.90 6.92
N ASP A 54 8.41 -4.88 7.65
CA ASP A 54 9.35 -4.66 8.74
C ASP A 54 10.67 -4.03 8.26
N HIS A 55 11.31 -3.24 9.12
CA HIS A 55 12.57 -2.57 8.86
C HIS A 55 13.34 -2.30 10.15
N THR A 56 14.64 -2.02 10.05
CA THR A 56 15.59 -1.91 11.19
C THR A 56 15.22 -0.85 12.23
N HIS A 57 14.34 0.09 11.90
CA HIS A 57 13.84 1.18 12.78
C HIS A 57 12.38 0.98 13.21
N ALA A 58 11.80 -0.20 12.99
CA ALA A 58 10.46 -0.52 13.45
C ALA A 58 10.51 -0.92 14.94
N ASP A 59 10.37 0.06 15.83
CA ASP A 59 10.46 -0.15 17.28
C ASP A 59 9.33 -1.02 17.85
N SER A 60 8.23 -1.21 17.11
CA SER A 60 7.06 -1.96 17.55
C SER A 60 6.32 -2.63 16.39
N LYS A 61 5.83 -3.85 16.61
CA LYS A 61 5.02 -4.59 15.62
C LYS A 61 3.70 -3.88 15.29
N ILE A 62 3.10 -3.21 16.26
CA ILE A 62 1.87 -2.44 16.09
C ILE A 62 2.02 -1.09 16.80
N THR A 63 1.72 -0.01 16.10
CA THR A 63 1.79 1.36 16.63
C THR A 63 0.51 2.10 16.33
N GLU A 64 -0.22 2.54 17.35
CA GLU A 64 -1.35 3.46 17.19
C GLU A 64 -0.84 4.87 16.90
N ILE A 65 -1.36 5.49 15.84
CA ILE A 65 -0.89 6.82 15.39
C ILE A 65 -1.96 7.90 15.46
N ALA A 66 -3.23 7.50 15.61
CA ALA A 66 -4.39 8.35 15.83
C ALA A 66 -5.57 7.47 16.28
N PRO A 67 -6.67 8.05 16.79
CA PRO A 67 -7.89 7.29 17.08
C PRO A 67 -8.33 6.47 15.87
N ARG A 68 -8.51 5.16 16.07
CA ARG A 68 -8.88 4.17 15.05
C ARG A 68 -7.84 3.92 13.94
N VAL A 69 -6.61 4.42 14.06
CA VAL A 69 -5.55 4.24 13.06
C VAL A 69 -4.30 3.64 13.69
N ARG A 70 -3.86 2.52 13.13
CA ARG A 70 -2.61 1.86 13.56
C ARG A 70 -1.78 1.38 12.38
N VAL A 71 -0.47 1.33 12.60
CA VAL A 71 0.52 0.80 11.68
C VAL A 71 0.93 -0.58 12.18
N ILE A 72 0.98 -1.57 11.28
CA ILE A 72 1.30 -2.95 11.58
C ILE A 72 2.48 -3.37 10.69
N HIS A 73 3.59 -3.72 11.33
CA HIS A 73 4.79 -4.21 10.66
C HIS A 73 4.71 -5.74 10.54
N LEU A 74 4.90 -6.25 9.32
CA LEU A 74 4.88 -7.67 9.00
C LEU A 74 6.18 -8.10 8.30
N PRO A 75 6.61 -9.36 8.45
CA PRO A 75 7.73 -9.90 7.70
C PRO A 75 7.46 -9.84 6.19
N GLY A 76 8.53 -9.73 5.42
CA GLY A 76 8.48 -9.58 3.96
C GLY A 76 9.89 -9.55 3.40
N GLY A 77 10.71 -10.53 3.76
CA GLY A 77 12.11 -10.62 3.42
C GLY A 77 13.06 -9.93 4.41
N PRO A 78 14.38 -10.04 4.19
CA PRO A 78 15.39 -9.43 5.05
C PRO A 78 15.19 -7.91 5.20
N VAL A 79 15.31 -7.37 6.41
CA VAL A 79 15.07 -5.95 6.69
C VAL A 79 15.95 -5.01 5.86
N GLU A 80 17.15 -5.43 5.49
CA GLU A 80 18.12 -4.68 4.68
C GLU A 80 17.88 -4.75 3.16
N THR A 81 16.88 -5.52 2.68
CA THR A 81 16.60 -5.65 1.25
C THR A 81 16.20 -4.30 0.65
N PRO A 82 16.90 -3.82 -0.40
CA PRO A 82 16.57 -2.56 -1.05
C PRO A 82 15.29 -2.68 -1.89
N VAL A 83 14.62 -1.55 -2.16
CA VAL A 83 13.30 -1.50 -2.81
C VAL A 83 13.23 -2.25 -4.15
N ASP A 84 14.29 -2.20 -4.95
CA ASP A 84 14.43 -2.91 -6.23
C ASP A 84 14.53 -4.44 -6.06
N GLY A 85 15.00 -4.91 -4.91
CA GLY A 85 15.03 -6.33 -4.53
C GLY A 85 13.79 -6.83 -3.79
N LEU A 86 12.77 -5.98 -3.57
CA LEU A 86 11.61 -6.36 -2.74
C LEU A 86 10.55 -7.21 -3.46
N PHE A 87 10.52 -7.21 -4.78
CA PHE A 87 9.48 -7.91 -5.55
C PHE A 87 9.35 -9.41 -5.23
N PRO A 88 10.44 -10.19 -5.06
CA PRO A 88 10.35 -11.60 -4.69
C PRO A 88 9.78 -11.87 -3.28
N HIS A 89 9.69 -10.85 -2.43
CA HIS A 89 9.23 -11.00 -1.04
C HIS A 89 7.76 -10.66 -0.83
N LEU A 90 7.04 -10.26 -1.89
CA LEU A 90 5.61 -9.99 -1.80
C LEU A 90 4.80 -11.21 -1.31
N PRO A 91 5.03 -12.46 -1.76
CA PRO A 91 4.28 -13.61 -1.27
C PRO A 91 4.44 -13.87 0.24
N GLU A 92 5.65 -13.66 0.78
CA GLU A 92 5.92 -13.80 2.22
C GLU A 92 5.10 -12.77 3.02
N PHE A 93 5.08 -11.52 2.56
CA PHE A 93 4.31 -10.46 3.17
C PHE A 93 2.80 -10.71 3.10
N SER A 94 2.30 -11.15 1.94
CA SER A 94 0.89 -11.50 1.75
C SER A 94 0.45 -12.62 2.69
N GLN A 95 1.27 -13.67 2.86
CA GLN A 95 0.99 -14.74 3.80
C GLN A 95 0.92 -14.22 5.24
N ALA A 96 1.90 -13.43 5.67
CA ALA A 96 1.92 -12.85 7.01
C ALA A 96 0.70 -11.95 7.28
N LEU A 97 0.24 -11.24 6.25
CA LEU A 97 -0.93 -10.36 6.32
C LEU A 97 -2.24 -11.18 6.50
N LEU A 98 -2.38 -12.29 5.76
CA LEU A 98 -3.50 -13.22 5.93
C LEU A 98 -3.49 -13.88 7.32
N GLU A 99 -2.31 -14.28 7.81
CA GLU A 99 -2.15 -14.84 9.14
C GLU A 99 -2.55 -13.83 10.22
N PHE A 100 -2.06 -12.59 10.13
CA PHE A 100 -2.44 -11.51 11.03
C PHE A 100 -3.96 -11.27 11.05
N GLN A 101 -4.57 -11.20 9.86
CA GLN A 101 -6.02 -11.00 9.73
C GLN A 101 -6.81 -12.12 10.43
N ARG A 102 -6.41 -13.38 10.21
CA ARG A 102 -7.06 -14.56 10.79
C ARG A 102 -6.91 -14.60 12.31
N GLU A 103 -5.70 -14.41 12.82
CA GLU A 103 -5.40 -14.46 14.26
C GLU A 103 -6.16 -13.40 15.05
N ASN A 104 -6.29 -12.20 14.47
CA ASN A 104 -7.00 -11.10 15.10
C ASN A 104 -8.51 -11.08 14.79
N ARG A 105 -9.02 -12.05 14.01
CA ARG A 105 -10.43 -12.15 13.59
C ARG A 105 -10.95 -10.86 12.95
N LEU A 106 -10.15 -10.23 12.11
CA LEU A 106 -10.46 -8.95 11.48
C LEU A 106 -11.22 -9.17 10.16
N THR A 107 -12.11 -8.25 9.82
CA THR A 107 -12.76 -8.21 8.49
C THR A 107 -12.52 -6.83 7.89
N TYR A 108 -12.04 -6.78 6.65
CA TYR A 108 -11.80 -5.55 5.92
C TYR A 108 -12.86 -5.37 4.85
N GLN A 109 -13.48 -4.20 4.79
CA GLN A 109 -14.53 -3.90 3.80
C GLN A 109 -13.96 -3.26 2.53
N ALA A 110 -12.71 -2.80 2.57
CA ALA A 110 -11.99 -2.29 1.41
C ALA A 110 -10.48 -2.39 1.65
N ILE A 111 -9.74 -2.43 0.55
CA ILE A 111 -8.28 -2.36 0.51
C ILE A 111 -7.88 -1.08 -0.20
N HIS A 112 -6.96 -0.31 0.37
CA HIS A 112 -6.32 0.80 -0.32
C HIS A 112 -4.80 0.58 -0.38
N SER A 113 -4.32 0.24 -1.57
CA SER A 113 -2.91 0.02 -1.81
C SER A 113 -2.23 1.28 -2.31
N HIS A 114 -1.00 1.50 -1.85
CA HIS A 114 -0.18 2.65 -2.23
C HIS A 114 1.12 2.17 -2.88
N TYR A 115 1.29 2.45 -4.18
CA TYR A 115 2.37 1.99 -5.08
C TYR A 115 2.18 0.59 -5.66
N TRP A 116 2.87 0.28 -6.78
CA TRP A 116 2.69 -0.94 -7.55
C TRP A 116 2.99 -2.23 -6.78
N LEU A 117 4.03 -2.25 -5.94
CA LEU A 117 4.34 -3.39 -5.08
C LEU A 117 3.19 -3.70 -4.12
N SER A 118 2.61 -2.66 -3.53
CA SER A 118 1.47 -2.79 -2.62
C SER A 118 0.19 -3.11 -3.38
N GLY A 119 0.03 -2.61 -4.61
CA GLY A 119 -1.07 -2.98 -5.50
C GLY A 119 -1.07 -4.47 -5.80
N TRP A 120 0.09 -5.08 -6.06
CA TRP A 120 0.21 -6.52 -6.26
C TRP A 120 -0.32 -7.30 -5.04
N VAL A 121 0.10 -6.93 -3.83
CA VAL A 121 -0.39 -7.53 -2.58
C VAL A 121 -1.88 -7.26 -2.41
N GLY A 122 -2.35 -6.04 -2.69
CA GLY A 122 -3.74 -5.66 -2.59
C GLY A 122 -4.65 -6.47 -3.49
N GLN A 123 -4.20 -6.83 -4.69
CA GLN A 123 -4.97 -7.67 -5.60
C GLN A 123 -5.10 -9.12 -5.10
N GLU A 124 -4.03 -9.64 -4.50
CA GLU A 124 -4.07 -10.94 -3.81
C GLU A 124 -5.07 -10.88 -2.64
N MET A 125 -4.99 -9.86 -1.79
CA MET A 125 -5.89 -9.69 -0.65
C MET A 125 -7.35 -9.48 -1.07
N ALA A 126 -7.61 -8.75 -2.16
CA ALA A 126 -8.94 -8.52 -2.69
C ALA A 126 -9.62 -9.84 -3.08
N SER A 127 -8.84 -10.76 -3.67
CA SER A 127 -9.29 -12.10 -4.02
C SER A 127 -9.62 -12.95 -2.78
N HIS A 128 -8.78 -12.89 -1.74
CA HIS A 128 -9.02 -13.63 -0.50
C HIS A 128 -10.21 -13.08 0.31
N TRP A 129 -10.33 -11.76 0.41
CA TRP A 129 -11.31 -11.10 1.27
C TRP A 129 -12.62 -10.76 0.55
N HIS A 130 -12.68 -10.92 -0.78
CA HIS A 130 -13.81 -10.50 -1.60
C HIS A 130 -14.21 -9.04 -1.35
N ALA A 131 -13.19 -8.18 -1.21
CA ALA A 131 -13.33 -6.77 -0.86
C ALA A 131 -12.85 -5.89 -2.01
N PRO A 132 -13.48 -4.73 -2.26
CA PRO A 132 -13.05 -3.80 -3.30
C PRO A 132 -11.62 -3.28 -3.06
N HIS A 133 -10.87 -3.19 -4.14
CA HIS A 133 -9.48 -2.73 -4.16
C HIS A 133 -9.37 -1.35 -4.81
N VAL A 134 -8.94 -0.38 -4.01
CA VAL A 134 -8.55 0.96 -4.45
C VAL A 134 -7.02 1.04 -4.52
N LEU A 135 -6.50 1.57 -5.62
CA LEU A 135 -5.06 1.74 -5.83
C LEU A 135 -4.70 3.21 -6.05
N THR A 136 -3.61 3.65 -5.43
CA THR A 136 -2.93 4.91 -5.76
C THR A 136 -1.49 4.59 -6.12
N PHE A 137 -1.09 4.85 -7.37
CA PHE A 137 0.25 4.48 -7.84
C PHE A 137 1.35 5.38 -7.26
N HIS A 138 1.07 6.66 -6.99
CA HIS A 138 2.03 7.71 -6.61
C HIS A 138 3.08 8.06 -7.68
N THR A 139 3.55 7.06 -8.43
CA THR A 139 4.32 7.21 -9.68
C THR A 139 4.02 6.03 -10.60
N LEU A 140 4.03 6.27 -11.91
CA LEU A 140 3.96 5.23 -12.94
C LEU A 140 5.33 5.06 -13.61
N SER A 141 5.70 3.82 -13.95
CA SER A 141 6.95 3.55 -14.67
C SER A 141 7.01 4.30 -16.01
N LEU A 142 5.90 4.34 -16.73
CA LEU A 142 5.78 5.02 -18.02
C LEU A 142 6.12 6.52 -17.92
N ILE A 143 5.52 7.22 -16.96
CA ILE A 143 5.75 8.66 -16.76
C ILE A 143 7.20 8.93 -16.37
N LYS A 144 7.77 8.09 -15.49
CA LYS A 144 9.19 8.22 -15.09
C LYS A 144 10.11 8.13 -16.30
N MET A 145 9.95 7.10 -17.13
CA MET A 145 10.75 6.90 -18.34
C MET A 145 10.57 8.03 -19.37
N GLN A 146 9.37 8.60 -19.50
CA GLN A 146 9.12 9.75 -20.39
C GLN A 146 9.74 11.05 -19.87
N SER A 147 9.82 11.23 -18.55
CA SER A 147 10.30 12.46 -17.93
C SER A 147 11.83 12.61 -17.88
N ARG A 148 12.59 11.51 -18.01
CA ARG A 148 14.05 11.48 -17.82
C ARG A 148 14.73 10.60 -18.86
N ALA A 149 15.56 11.22 -19.70
CA ALA A 149 16.36 10.50 -20.68
C ALA A 149 17.31 9.51 -19.99
N GLY A 150 17.24 8.23 -20.39
CA GLY A 150 18.06 7.15 -19.83
C GLY A 150 17.50 6.50 -18.55
N GLU A 151 16.35 6.95 -18.04
CA GLU A 151 15.65 6.26 -16.95
C GLU A 151 15.09 4.93 -17.48
N SER A 152 15.38 3.84 -16.77
CA SER A 152 14.87 2.50 -17.06
C SER A 152 14.22 1.94 -15.81
N GLU A 153 13.02 1.39 -15.97
CA GLU A 153 12.27 0.74 -14.89
C GLU A 153 12.28 -0.79 -15.08
N PRO A 154 12.17 -1.60 -14.02
CA PRO A 154 12.09 -3.05 -14.13
C PRO A 154 10.91 -3.48 -15.00
N GLU A 155 11.12 -4.47 -15.88
CA GLU A 155 10.05 -4.99 -16.75
C GLU A 155 8.87 -5.52 -15.92
N ALA A 156 9.17 -6.20 -14.81
CA ALA A 156 8.16 -6.71 -13.89
C ALA A 156 7.24 -5.60 -13.36
N ARG A 157 7.79 -4.40 -13.10
CA ARG A 157 6.97 -3.25 -12.67
C ARG A 157 5.95 -2.87 -13.74
N ARG A 158 6.38 -2.77 -15.00
CA ARG A 158 5.49 -2.36 -16.10
C ARG A 158 4.35 -3.37 -16.28
N GLN A 159 4.67 -4.65 -16.30
CA GLN A 159 3.67 -5.71 -16.43
C GLN A 159 2.67 -5.67 -15.27
N VAL A 160 3.16 -5.57 -14.03
CA VAL A 160 2.29 -5.50 -12.85
C VAL A 160 1.44 -4.24 -12.85
N GLU A 161 1.98 -3.07 -13.23
CA GLU A 161 1.20 -1.84 -13.36
C GLU A 161 0.06 -2.00 -14.37
N GLN A 162 0.32 -2.60 -15.54
CA GLN A 162 -0.71 -2.85 -16.56
C GLN A 162 -1.78 -3.82 -16.07
N ASP A 163 -1.38 -4.92 -15.42
CA ASP A 163 -2.31 -5.90 -14.87
C ASP A 163 -3.20 -5.27 -13.78
N LEU A 164 -2.61 -4.42 -12.92
CA LEU A 164 -3.35 -3.69 -11.88
C LEU A 164 -4.33 -2.69 -12.50
N ILE A 165 -3.91 -1.89 -13.48
CA ILE A 165 -4.79 -0.94 -14.18
C ILE A 165 -6.03 -1.64 -14.74
N ALA A 166 -5.86 -2.85 -15.28
CA ALA A 166 -6.94 -3.63 -15.86
C ALA A 166 -7.86 -4.33 -14.82
N SER A 167 -7.42 -4.49 -13.57
CA SER A 167 -8.06 -5.42 -12.62
C SER A 167 -8.51 -4.83 -11.28
N VAL A 168 -8.00 -3.68 -10.86
CA VAL A 168 -8.44 -3.04 -9.60
C VAL A 168 -9.82 -2.36 -9.77
N ASP A 169 -10.61 -2.31 -8.70
CA ASP A 169 -11.95 -1.72 -8.76
C ASP A 169 -11.90 -0.22 -9.02
N ARG A 170 -10.96 0.50 -8.39
CA ARG A 170 -10.82 1.96 -8.54
C ARG A 170 -9.37 2.38 -8.44
N ILE A 171 -9.02 3.41 -9.21
CA ILE A 171 -7.72 4.08 -9.14
C ILE A 171 -7.92 5.53 -8.75
N VAL A 172 -7.13 6.01 -7.79
CA VAL A 172 -7.03 7.44 -7.45
C VAL A 172 -5.79 7.99 -8.15
N ALA A 173 -6.02 8.82 -9.17
CA ALA A 173 -4.99 9.59 -9.85
C ALA A 173 -4.91 11.01 -9.26
N PHE A 174 -3.70 11.52 -9.04
CA PHE A 174 -3.47 12.87 -8.53
C PHE A 174 -3.54 13.96 -9.61
N SER A 175 -3.51 13.56 -10.89
CA SER A 175 -3.66 14.51 -12.00
C SER A 175 -4.32 13.87 -13.21
N PRO A 176 -4.92 14.68 -14.11
CA PRO A 176 -5.39 14.20 -15.41
C PRO A 176 -4.27 13.51 -16.23
N HIS A 177 -3.05 14.03 -16.17
CA HIS A 177 -1.91 13.44 -16.86
C HIS A 177 -1.59 12.02 -16.36
N GLU A 178 -1.65 11.80 -15.04
CA GLU A 178 -1.45 10.46 -14.46
C GLU A 178 -2.58 9.51 -14.89
N ARG A 179 -3.84 9.98 -14.88
CA ARG A 179 -4.99 9.20 -15.34
C ARG A 179 -4.85 8.81 -16.81
N ASP A 180 -4.46 9.73 -17.68
CA ASP A 180 -4.38 9.50 -19.12
C ASP A 180 -3.18 8.60 -19.51
N ALA A 181 -2.25 8.37 -18.57
CA ALA A 181 -1.13 7.45 -18.71
C ALA A 181 -1.44 6.01 -18.25
N MET A 182 -2.64 5.78 -17.69
CA MET A 182 -3.16 4.46 -17.31
C MET A 182 -4.05 3.93 -18.43
#